data_AF-A0A1R3GE43-F1
#
_entry.id   AF-A0A1R3GE43-F1
#
_cell.length_a   1.000
_cell.length_b   1.000
_cell.length_c   1.000
_cell.angle_alpha   90.00
_cell.angle_beta   90.00
_cell.angle_gamma   90.00
#
_symmetry.space_group_name_H-M   'P 1'
#
loop_
_entity.id
_entity.type
_entity.pdbx_description
1 polymer ?
#
loop_
_entity_poly.entity_id
_entity_poly.type
_entity_poly.pdbx_seq_one_letter_code
_entity_poly.pdbx_strand_id
1 'polypeptide(L)'
;MADTAKFPNGKVTNEEEFINETRDKLVAVGVPRAIFDPAVYFTYGCTTSYLAKILRPLKSIEGAAKLERVLQIGITNSYFSTIPEMEPPQFYEFLEFLRTKDGQTALSDDAKLDRLEKRGSGSITAVEVGWRELFDAQRSDYNAEVGKIRTYYEDRIAGLEHQLHQTRATMTEALEAAKTRFYPAGFYECITDSDVNRGCWNAYLAECWRLNKIAVPLSEQAQNLAVEAFGDGVRKRHILNFLEIGNGKQQLGMYIDNKVASLIEAGDPQAAKRFLGLLVFVGVQRTA
;
A
#
# COMPACT_ATOMS: atom_id res chain seq x y z
N MET A 1 78.28 -26.24 40.12
CA MET A 1 77.81 -27.36 39.30
C MET A 1 76.30 -27.41 39.43
N ALA A 2 75.56 -27.07 38.38
CA ALA A 2 74.11 -27.10 38.39
C ALA A 2 73.64 -28.56 38.43
N ASP A 3 72.74 -28.85 39.36
CA ASP A 3 72.20 -30.18 39.65
C ASP A 3 71.33 -30.65 38.46
N THR A 4 71.90 -31.52 37.62
CA THR A 4 71.27 -32.07 36.42
C THR A 4 70.19 -33.11 36.72
N ALA A 5 69.91 -33.40 38.00
CA ALA A 5 68.91 -34.39 38.43
C ALA A 5 67.45 -33.90 38.37
N LYS A 6 67.19 -32.63 38.00
CA LYS A 6 65.83 -32.06 37.91
C LYS A 6 65.16 -32.13 36.54
N PHE A 7 65.79 -32.72 35.53
CA PHE A 7 65.20 -32.86 34.20
C PHE A 7 64.69 -34.29 33.98
N PRO A 8 63.37 -34.54 34.09
CA PRO A 8 62.82 -35.86 33.82
C PRO A 8 63.00 -36.22 32.34
N ASN A 9 63.51 -37.42 32.07
CA ASN A 9 63.51 -38.03 30.74
C ASN A 9 62.06 -38.16 30.23
N GLY A 10 61.85 -37.70 28.99
CA GLY A 10 60.56 -37.31 28.42
C GLY A 10 59.56 -38.44 28.30
N LYS A 11 58.47 -38.33 29.04
CA LYS A 11 57.16 -38.75 28.53
C LYS A 11 56.68 -37.65 27.58
N VAL A 12 56.36 -38.02 26.34
CA VAL A 12 55.68 -37.11 25.42
C VAL A 12 54.42 -36.61 26.12
N THR A 13 54.34 -35.31 26.32
CA THR A 13 53.18 -34.69 26.96
C THR A 13 52.05 -34.55 25.93
N ASN A 14 50.79 -34.56 26.40
CA ASN A 14 49.60 -34.37 25.57
C ASN A 14 49.67 -33.06 24.72
N GLU A 15 50.47 -32.09 25.17
CA GLU A 15 50.73 -30.82 24.47
C GLU A 15 51.72 -30.98 23.31
N GLU A 16 52.73 -31.84 23.43
CA GLU A 16 53.68 -32.14 22.35
C GLU A 16 53.03 -32.95 21.22
N GLU A 17 52.15 -33.89 21.57
CA GLU A 17 51.33 -34.60 20.58
C GLU A 17 50.47 -33.61 19.79
N PHE A 18 49.78 -32.69 20.48
CA PHE A 18 48.98 -31.65 19.84
C PHE A 18 49.80 -30.73 18.93
N ILE A 19 50.99 -30.31 19.37
CA ILE A 19 51.89 -29.48 18.54
C ILE A 19 52.33 -30.26 17.31
N ASN A 20 52.68 -31.54 17.43
CA ASN A 20 53.09 -32.37 16.30
C ASN A 20 51.95 -32.58 15.28
N GLU A 21 50.73 -32.85 15.74
CA GLU A 21 49.56 -32.97 14.87
C GLU A 21 49.27 -31.66 14.13
N THR A 22 49.37 -30.53 14.83
CA THR A 22 49.11 -29.20 14.25
C THR A 22 50.24 -28.79 13.29
N ARG A 23 51.49 -29.12 13.62
CA ARG A 23 52.66 -28.95 12.75
C ARG A 23 52.45 -29.67 11.44
N ASP A 24 52.06 -30.94 11.45
CA ASP A 24 51.96 -31.73 10.22
C ASP A 24 50.90 -31.14 9.27
N LYS A 25 49.80 -30.60 9.81
CA LYS A 25 48.80 -29.84 9.04
C LYS A 25 49.36 -28.54 8.46
N LEU A 26 50.12 -27.79 9.25
CA LEU A 26 50.67 -26.49 8.87
C LEU A 26 51.83 -26.61 7.87
N VAL A 27 52.69 -27.62 8.03
CA VAL A 27 53.75 -27.93 7.08
C VAL A 27 53.16 -28.34 5.72
N ALA A 28 52.03 -29.07 5.71
CA ALA A 28 51.35 -29.43 4.48
C ALA A 28 50.84 -28.23 3.66
N VAL A 29 50.66 -27.06 4.30
CA VAL A 29 50.30 -25.79 3.64
C VAL A 29 51.47 -24.81 3.53
N GLY A 30 52.71 -25.28 3.77
CA GLY A 30 53.93 -24.53 3.51
C GLY A 30 54.55 -23.79 4.70
N VAL A 31 54.03 -23.96 5.93
CA VAL A 31 54.66 -23.36 7.12
C VAL A 31 56.01 -24.04 7.41
N PRO A 32 57.09 -23.29 7.67
CA PRO A 32 58.40 -23.87 7.96
C PRO A 32 58.39 -24.81 9.16
N ARG A 33 58.86 -26.05 8.96
CA ARG A 33 58.90 -27.08 10.01
C ARG A 33 59.74 -26.66 11.22
N ALA A 34 60.78 -25.86 10.99
CA ALA A 34 61.72 -25.40 12.01
C ALA A 34 61.05 -24.56 13.12
N ILE A 35 59.94 -23.89 12.83
CA ILE A 35 59.20 -23.09 13.82
C ILE A 35 58.70 -23.95 14.99
N PHE A 36 58.42 -25.23 14.76
CA PHE A 36 57.89 -26.13 15.77
C PHE A 36 58.99 -26.89 16.53
N ASP A 37 60.27 -26.62 16.26
CA ASP A 37 61.38 -27.23 16.98
C ASP A 37 61.49 -26.60 18.39
N PRO A 38 61.52 -27.41 19.47
CA PRO A 38 61.77 -26.94 20.83
C PRO A 38 62.97 -26.01 20.95
N ALA A 39 64.07 -26.31 20.27
CA ALA A 39 65.26 -25.46 20.29
C ALA A 39 64.98 -24.06 19.71
N VAL A 40 64.06 -23.94 18.76
CA VAL A 40 63.69 -22.67 18.13
C VAL A 40 62.70 -21.92 19.02
N TYR A 41 61.54 -22.50 19.35
CA TYR A 41 60.50 -21.74 20.05
C TYR A 41 60.90 -21.36 21.49
N PHE A 42 61.79 -22.13 22.16
CA PHE A 42 62.33 -21.74 23.46
C PHE A 42 63.20 -20.47 23.38
N THR A 43 63.93 -20.25 22.29
CA THR A 43 64.76 -19.03 22.12
C THR A 43 63.91 -17.76 21.98
N TYR A 44 62.65 -17.91 21.58
CA TYR A 44 61.67 -16.83 21.49
C TYR A 44 60.74 -16.75 22.72
N GLY A 45 61.11 -17.42 23.82
CA GLY A 45 60.36 -17.36 25.08
C GLY A 45 59.03 -18.12 25.08
N CYS A 46 58.75 -18.92 24.05
CA CYS A 46 57.58 -19.79 24.02
C CYS A 46 57.88 -21.07 24.78
N THR A 47 57.04 -21.46 25.74
CA THR A 47 57.07 -22.81 26.33
C THR A 47 56.20 -23.76 25.53
N THR A 48 56.39 -25.07 25.66
CA THR A 48 55.54 -26.08 25.01
C THR A 48 54.05 -25.86 25.30
N SER A 49 53.69 -25.59 26.57
CA SER A 49 52.30 -25.30 26.96
C SER A 49 51.78 -24.00 26.35
N TYR A 50 52.63 -22.98 26.27
CA TYR A 50 52.25 -21.70 25.67
C TYR A 50 52.05 -21.82 24.16
N LEU A 51 52.94 -22.51 23.45
CA LEU A 51 52.81 -22.77 22.02
C LEU A 51 51.53 -23.56 21.71
N ALA A 52 51.26 -24.62 22.48
CA ALA A 52 50.01 -25.38 22.37
C ALA A 52 48.77 -24.49 22.62
N LYS A 53 48.84 -23.55 23.55
CA LYS A 53 47.75 -22.60 23.84
C LYS A 53 47.49 -21.65 22.67
N ILE A 54 48.53 -21.08 22.06
CA ILE A 54 48.39 -20.13 20.93
C ILE A 54 48.01 -20.81 19.61
N LEU A 55 48.30 -22.12 19.46
CA LEU A 55 47.88 -22.92 18.30
C LEU A 55 46.41 -23.35 18.34
N ARG A 56 45.73 -23.29 19.49
CA ARG A 56 44.33 -23.75 19.63
C ARG A 56 43.33 -23.18 18.62
N PRO A 57 43.38 -21.90 18.21
CA PRO A 57 42.46 -21.36 17.21
C PRO A 57 42.49 -22.12 15.87
N LEU A 58 43.61 -22.74 15.53
CA LEU A 58 43.79 -23.50 14.29
C LEU A 58 43.31 -24.95 14.41
N LYS A 59 43.07 -25.45 15.62
CA LYS A 59 42.69 -26.86 15.87
C LYS A 59 41.41 -27.26 15.14
N SER A 60 40.40 -26.39 15.14
CA SER A 60 39.08 -26.67 14.57
C SER A 60 39.01 -26.46 13.06
N ILE A 61 40.10 -26.06 12.42
CA ILE A 61 40.14 -25.74 11.00
C ILE A 61 40.57 -26.99 10.23
N GLU A 62 39.62 -27.59 9.51
CA GLU A 62 39.84 -28.80 8.73
C GLU A 62 39.96 -28.48 7.24
N GLY A 63 41.00 -29.04 6.61
CA GLY A 63 41.28 -28.93 5.18
C GLY A 63 42.35 -27.89 4.84
N ALA A 64 43.29 -28.29 3.97
CA ALA A 64 44.44 -27.48 3.58
C ALA A 64 44.05 -26.09 3.05
N ALA A 65 43.04 -26.00 2.17
CA ALA A 65 42.58 -24.73 1.59
C ALA A 65 42.00 -23.74 2.62
N LYS A 66 41.37 -24.23 3.71
CA LYS A 66 40.88 -23.35 4.77
C LYS A 66 42.01 -22.87 5.67
N LEU A 67 42.96 -23.76 5.95
CA LEU A 67 44.14 -23.42 6.74
C LEU A 67 45.02 -22.40 6.00
N GLU A 68 45.17 -22.54 4.69
CA GLU A 68 45.85 -21.58 3.82
C GLU A 68 45.16 -20.21 3.80
N ARG A 69 43.82 -20.15 3.67
CA ARG A 69 43.06 -18.89 3.78
C ARG A 69 43.25 -18.20 5.13
N VAL A 70 43.29 -18.96 6.21
CA VAL A 70 43.57 -18.41 7.55
C VAL A 70 44.98 -17.86 7.64
N LEU A 71 45.98 -18.51 7.04
CA LEU A 71 47.35 -17.99 6.96
C LEU A 71 47.43 -16.73 6.08
N GLN A 72 46.57 -16.61 5.06
CA GLN A 72 46.46 -15.41 4.22
C GLN A 72 45.99 -14.18 5.03
N ILE A 73 45.25 -14.37 6.13
CA ILE A 73 44.93 -13.29 7.08
C ILE A 73 46.22 -12.70 7.67
N GLY A 74 47.21 -13.54 7.98
CA GLY A 74 48.51 -13.12 8.49
C GLY A 74 49.29 -12.26 7.48
N ILE A 75 49.23 -12.63 6.20
CA ILE A 75 49.81 -11.82 5.11
C ILE A 75 49.08 -10.49 4.95
N THR A 76 47.74 -10.52 4.96
CA THR A 76 46.90 -9.32 4.80
C THR A 76 47.13 -8.32 5.94
N ASN A 77 47.36 -8.82 7.16
CA ASN A 77 47.68 -8.00 8.34
C ASN A 77 49.18 -7.74 8.51
N SER A 78 50.01 -8.07 7.51
CA SER A 78 51.45 -7.77 7.47
C SER A 78 52.28 -8.41 8.59
N TYR A 79 51.85 -9.55 9.15
CA TYR A 79 52.66 -10.31 10.10
C TYR A 79 53.86 -10.98 9.41
N PHE A 80 53.64 -11.49 8.20
CA PHE A 80 54.67 -12.10 7.36
C PHE A 80 54.34 -11.86 5.87
N SER A 81 55.37 -11.88 5.00
CA SER A 81 55.20 -11.54 3.57
C SER A 81 54.69 -12.72 2.75
N THR A 82 55.17 -13.92 3.03
CA THR A 82 54.76 -15.17 2.38
C THR A 82 54.68 -16.29 3.42
N ILE A 83 53.91 -17.35 3.14
CA ILE A 83 53.79 -18.50 4.05
C ILE A 83 55.15 -19.23 4.23
N PRO A 84 55.93 -19.53 3.17
CA PRO A 84 57.17 -20.28 3.32
C PRO A 84 58.32 -19.49 3.94
N GLU A 85 58.29 -18.16 3.92
CA GLU A 85 59.37 -17.29 4.42
C GLU A 85 59.02 -16.64 5.77
N MET A 86 57.98 -17.12 6.46
CA MET A 86 57.62 -16.56 7.76
C MET A 86 58.69 -16.91 8.83
N GLU A 87 59.07 -15.90 9.61
CA GLU A 87 60.00 -16.11 10.73
C GLU A 87 59.24 -16.59 11.99
N PRO A 88 59.86 -17.41 12.86
CA PRO A 88 59.22 -17.89 14.09
C PRO A 88 58.53 -16.80 14.93
N PRO A 89 59.15 -15.63 15.23
CA PRO A 89 58.48 -14.59 16.03
C PRO A 89 57.25 -14.01 15.34
N GLN A 90 57.28 -13.82 14.02
CA GLN A 90 56.14 -13.32 13.23
C GLN A 90 54.96 -14.28 13.30
N PHE A 91 55.25 -15.58 13.22
CA PHE A 91 54.22 -16.60 13.32
C PHE A 91 53.57 -16.64 14.71
N TYR A 92 54.36 -16.53 15.79
CA TYR A 92 53.81 -16.53 17.15
C TYR A 92 52.96 -15.28 17.43
N GLU A 93 53.40 -14.11 16.94
CA GLU A 93 52.62 -12.88 17.03
C GLU A 93 51.28 -12.99 16.28
N PHE A 94 51.29 -13.60 15.09
CA PHE A 94 50.07 -13.91 14.35
C PHE A 94 49.14 -14.86 15.12
N LEU A 95 49.68 -15.93 15.74
CA LEU A 95 48.88 -16.85 16.54
C LEU A 95 48.25 -16.17 17.76
N GLU A 96 48.95 -15.24 18.40
CA GLU A 96 48.36 -14.43 19.48
C GLU A 96 47.32 -13.44 18.95
N PHE A 97 47.54 -12.84 17.78
CA PHE A 97 46.54 -12.01 17.11
C PHE A 97 45.23 -12.77 16.87
N LEU A 98 45.30 -14.01 16.38
CA LEU A 98 44.10 -14.85 16.16
C LEU A 98 43.27 -15.04 17.44
N ARG A 99 43.85 -14.84 18.63
CA ARG A 99 43.15 -14.97 19.92
C ARG A 99 42.55 -13.67 20.43
N THR A 100 42.89 -12.54 19.81
CA THR A 100 42.27 -11.23 20.09
C THR A 100 40.85 -11.15 19.53
N LYS A 101 40.07 -10.15 19.94
CA LYS A 101 38.74 -9.89 19.36
C LYS A 101 38.80 -9.61 17.86
N ASP A 102 39.84 -8.90 17.42
CA ASP A 102 40.01 -8.53 16.02
C ASP A 102 40.39 -9.76 15.18
N GLY A 103 41.27 -10.62 15.69
CA GLY A 103 41.59 -11.89 15.04
C GLY A 103 40.41 -12.86 14.97
N GLN A 104 39.58 -12.92 16.02
CA GLN A 104 38.35 -13.72 15.99
C GLN A 104 37.31 -13.16 15.01
N THR A 105 37.24 -11.84 14.85
CA THR A 105 36.41 -11.19 13.83
C THR A 105 36.89 -11.55 12.43
N ALA A 106 38.20 -11.46 12.17
CA ALA A 106 38.78 -11.84 10.89
C ALA A 106 38.50 -13.32 10.51
N LEU A 107 38.62 -14.23 11.46
CA LEU A 107 38.25 -15.65 11.27
C LEU A 107 36.75 -15.82 10.97
N SER A 108 35.89 -15.02 11.63
CA SER A 108 34.45 -15.04 11.39
C SER A 108 34.08 -14.52 10.00
N ASP A 109 34.76 -13.47 9.54
CA ASP A 109 34.49 -12.85 8.24
C ASP A 109 34.97 -13.73 7.08
N ASP A 110 36.12 -14.39 7.21
CA ASP A 110 36.56 -15.42 6.25
C ASP A 110 35.55 -16.58 6.17
N ALA A 111 35.05 -17.06 7.32
CA ALA A 111 34.02 -18.09 7.35
C ALA A 111 32.69 -17.64 6.72
N LYS A 112 32.34 -16.35 6.80
CA LYS A 112 31.18 -15.79 6.09
C LYS A 112 31.41 -15.73 4.59
N LEU A 113 32.62 -15.34 4.17
CA LEU A 113 33.01 -15.29 2.76
C LEU A 113 32.93 -16.68 2.12
N ASP A 114 33.45 -17.72 2.77
CA ASP A 114 33.32 -19.12 2.32
C ASP A 114 31.85 -19.58 2.18
N ARG A 115 30.95 -19.09 3.04
CA ARG A 115 29.50 -19.36 2.93
C ARG A 115 28.86 -18.62 1.76
N LEU A 116 29.29 -17.40 1.47
CA LEU A 116 28.79 -16.61 0.34
C LEU A 116 29.27 -17.20 -0.99
N GLU A 117 30.54 -17.61 -1.08
CA GLU A 117 31.09 -18.31 -2.24
C GLU A 117 30.31 -19.60 -2.55
N LYS A 118 30.01 -20.40 -1.52
CA LYS A 118 29.17 -21.61 -1.69
C LYS A 118 27.75 -21.29 -2.16
N ARG A 119 27.17 -20.19 -1.66
CA ARG A 119 25.83 -19.72 -2.08
C ARG A 119 25.82 -19.30 -3.56
N GLY A 120 26.92 -18.74 -4.04
CA GLY A 120 27.10 -18.36 -5.44
C GLY A 120 27.15 -19.55 -6.42
N SER A 121 27.24 -20.79 -5.92
CA SER A 121 27.22 -22.03 -6.73
C SER A 121 28.21 -22.05 -7.91
N GLY A 122 29.27 -21.24 -7.83
CA GLY A 122 30.27 -21.08 -8.90
C GLY A 122 29.85 -20.20 -10.09
N SER A 123 28.60 -19.73 -10.16
CA SER A 123 28.12 -18.86 -11.25
C SER A 123 28.24 -17.37 -10.93
N ILE A 124 28.32 -17.01 -9.65
CA ILE A 124 28.50 -15.64 -9.16
C ILE A 124 29.45 -15.61 -7.95
N THR A 125 30.18 -14.51 -7.82
CA THR A 125 31.15 -14.25 -6.76
C THR A 125 30.48 -13.90 -5.42
N ALA A 126 31.21 -14.02 -4.31
CA ALA A 126 30.71 -13.63 -2.98
C ALA A 126 30.28 -12.15 -2.91
N VAL A 127 30.97 -11.27 -3.64
CA VAL A 127 30.63 -9.85 -3.74
C VAL A 127 29.28 -9.65 -4.43
N GLU A 128 29.03 -10.37 -5.52
CA GLU A 128 27.74 -10.33 -6.23
C GLU A 128 26.59 -10.90 -5.40
N VAL A 129 26.84 -11.97 -4.64
CA VAL A 129 25.86 -12.49 -3.66
C VAL A 129 25.55 -11.42 -2.60
N GLY A 130 26.58 -10.74 -2.08
CA GLY A 130 26.40 -9.65 -1.11
C GLY A 130 25.53 -8.51 -1.65
N TRP A 131 25.82 -8.02 -2.86
CA TRP A 131 25.01 -6.98 -3.51
C TRP A 131 23.57 -7.43 -3.75
N ARG A 132 23.36 -8.68 -4.16
CA ARG A 132 22.02 -9.25 -4.32
C ARG A 132 21.25 -9.25 -3.00
N GLU A 133 21.87 -9.70 -1.91
CA GLU A 133 21.21 -9.74 -0.59
C GLU A 133 20.85 -8.34 -0.08
N LEU A 134 21.73 -7.35 -0.30
CA LEU A 134 21.43 -5.95 0.01
C LEU A 134 20.26 -5.42 -0.82
N PHE A 135 20.21 -5.75 -2.12
CA PHE A 135 19.11 -5.35 -2.98
C PHE A 135 17.79 -6.02 -2.56
N ASP A 136 17.80 -7.31 -2.25
CA ASP A 136 16.62 -8.05 -1.80
C ASP A 136 16.09 -7.47 -0.47
N ALA A 137 16.98 -7.05 0.44
CA ALA A 137 16.60 -6.34 1.66
C ALA A 137 15.92 -4.99 1.37
N GLN A 138 16.55 -4.14 0.54
CA GLN A 138 15.96 -2.86 0.15
C GLN A 138 14.61 -3.03 -0.55
N ARG A 139 14.48 -4.04 -1.42
CA ARG A 139 13.24 -4.36 -2.12
C ARG A 139 12.14 -4.80 -1.16
N SER A 140 12.49 -5.57 -0.13
CA SER A 140 11.55 -5.95 0.93
C SER A 140 11.03 -4.72 1.68
N ASP A 141 11.92 -3.80 2.07
CA ASP A 141 11.54 -2.56 2.75
C ASP A 141 10.63 -1.68 1.89
N TYR A 142 10.97 -1.52 0.61
CA TYR A 142 10.15 -0.80 -0.35
C TYR A 142 8.74 -1.40 -0.47
N ASN A 143 8.64 -2.73 -0.64
CA ASN A 143 7.35 -3.40 -0.77
C ASN A 143 6.49 -3.26 0.49
N ALA A 144 7.12 -3.31 1.67
CA ALA A 144 6.42 -3.10 2.94
C ALA A 144 5.85 -1.67 3.04
N GLU A 145 6.62 -0.66 2.62
CA GLU A 145 6.18 0.72 2.65
C GLU A 145 5.06 1.01 1.64
N VAL A 146 5.19 0.49 0.41
CA VAL A 146 4.12 0.53 -0.60
C VAL A 146 2.85 -0.12 -0.08
N GLY A 147 2.96 -1.27 0.59
CA GLY A 147 1.84 -1.97 1.22
C GLY A 147 1.10 -1.08 2.23
N LYS A 148 1.83 -0.43 3.14
CA LYS A 148 1.23 0.50 4.13
C LYS A 148 0.51 1.66 3.47
N ILE A 149 1.15 2.31 2.49
CA ILE A 149 0.58 3.44 1.75
C ILE A 149 -0.71 3.00 1.07
N ARG A 150 -0.65 1.86 0.37
CA ARG A 150 -1.79 1.31 -0.36
C ARG A 150 -2.98 1.04 0.57
N THR A 151 -2.77 0.29 1.65
CA THR A 151 -3.83 -0.02 2.62
C THR A 151 -4.44 1.25 3.21
N TYR A 152 -3.62 2.22 3.61
CA TYR A 152 -4.11 3.48 4.17
C TYR A 152 -5.07 4.22 3.21
N TYR A 153 -4.72 4.31 1.93
CA TYR A 153 -5.55 5.00 0.95
C TYR A 153 -6.74 4.17 0.49
N GLU A 154 -6.63 2.85 0.36
CA GLU A 154 -7.75 1.96 0.04
C GLU A 154 -8.84 2.03 1.13
N ASP A 155 -8.46 2.00 2.41
CA ASP A 155 -9.39 2.16 3.54
C ASP A 155 -10.09 3.53 3.51
N ARG A 156 -9.33 4.59 3.19
CA ARG A 156 -9.87 5.95 3.09
C ARG A 156 -10.85 6.10 1.91
N ILE A 157 -10.56 5.45 0.77
CA ILE A 157 -11.46 5.41 -0.39
C ILE A 157 -12.76 4.71 0.01
N ALA A 158 -12.69 3.53 0.62
CA ALA A 158 -13.87 2.77 1.04
C ALA A 158 -14.75 3.59 2.02
N GLY A 159 -14.14 4.30 2.96
CA GLY A 159 -14.85 5.21 3.87
C GLY A 159 -15.58 6.34 3.16
N LEU A 160 -14.93 6.98 2.17
CA LEU A 160 -15.53 8.06 1.36
C LEU A 160 -16.67 7.54 0.47
N GLU A 161 -16.52 6.35 -0.13
CA GLU A 161 -17.57 5.71 -0.91
C GLU A 161 -18.81 5.43 -0.05
N HIS A 162 -18.61 4.93 1.18
CA HIS A 162 -19.71 4.73 2.12
C HIS A 162 -20.46 6.04 2.45
N GLN A 163 -19.73 7.12 2.73
CA GLN A 163 -20.32 8.44 2.97
C GLN A 163 -21.08 8.96 1.75
N LEU A 164 -20.55 8.75 0.55
CA LEU A 164 -21.22 9.13 -0.70
C LEU A 164 -22.53 8.36 -0.88
N HIS A 165 -22.54 7.06 -0.59
CA HIS A 165 -23.75 6.24 -0.63
C HIS A 165 -24.79 6.71 0.37
N GLN A 166 -24.42 6.96 1.62
CA GLN A 166 -25.33 7.49 2.63
C GLN A 166 -25.93 8.84 2.21
N THR A 167 -25.09 9.76 1.72
CA THR A 167 -25.54 11.09 1.27
C THR A 167 -26.55 10.98 0.13
N ARG A 168 -26.31 10.09 -0.83
CA ARG A 168 -27.25 9.82 -1.94
C ARG A 168 -28.57 9.23 -1.45
N ALA A 169 -28.53 8.34 -0.46
CA ALA A 169 -29.74 7.78 0.15
C ALA A 169 -30.56 8.87 0.85
N THR A 170 -29.92 9.69 1.70
CA THR A 170 -30.58 10.83 2.36
C THR A 170 -31.14 11.84 1.37
N MET A 171 -30.41 12.13 0.28
CA MET A 171 -30.92 13.00 -0.79
C MET A 171 -32.19 12.41 -1.42
N THR A 172 -32.19 11.11 -1.72
CA THR A 172 -33.35 10.43 -2.32
C THR A 172 -34.56 10.49 -1.39
N GLU A 173 -34.38 10.20 -0.10
CA GLU A 173 -35.43 10.31 0.92
C GLU A 173 -35.96 11.75 1.03
N ALA A 174 -35.07 12.75 1.03
CA ALA A 174 -35.45 14.15 1.09
C ALA A 174 -36.26 14.60 -0.14
N LEU A 175 -35.89 14.11 -1.33
CA LEU A 175 -36.63 14.38 -2.57
C LEU A 175 -38.02 13.75 -2.55
N GLU A 176 -38.15 12.50 -2.09
CA GLU A 176 -39.45 11.82 -1.97
C GLU A 176 -40.34 12.48 -0.90
N ALA A 177 -39.75 12.90 0.23
CA ALA A 177 -40.45 13.69 1.24
C ALA A 177 -40.93 15.03 0.66
N ALA A 178 -40.11 15.71 -0.14
CA ALA A 178 -40.51 16.94 -0.82
C ALA A 178 -41.65 16.70 -1.82
N LYS A 179 -41.59 15.65 -2.65
CA LYS A 179 -42.68 15.29 -3.57
C LYS A 179 -44.00 15.09 -2.83
N THR A 180 -43.95 14.35 -1.72
CA THR A 180 -45.14 14.09 -0.89
C THR A 180 -45.67 15.36 -0.24
N ARG A 181 -44.79 16.19 0.33
CA ARG A 181 -45.16 17.47 0.97
C ARG A 181 -45.83 18.46 0.00
N PHE A 182 -45.44 18.43 -1.27
CA PHE A 182 -45.99 19.31 -2.30
C PHE A 182 -47.02 18.62 -3.21
N TYR A 183 -47.69 17.56 -2.75
CA TYR A 183 -48.82 16.97 -3.47
C TYR A 183 -49.94 18.03 -3.70
N PRO A 184 -50.53 18.13 -4.91
CA PRO A 184 -50.36 17.23 -6.05
C PRO A 184 -49.20 17.59 -6.99
N ALA A 185 -48.62 18.78 -6.88
CA ALA A 185 -47.57 19.26 -7.79
C ALA A 185 -46.32 18.36 -7.80
N GLY A 186 -45.94 17.77 -6.67
CA GLY A 186 -44.80 16.85 -6.57
C GLY A 186 -44.93 15.55 -7.39
N PHE A 187 -46.14 15.22 -7.84
CA PHE A 187 -46.44 14.05 -8.68
C PHE A 187 -46.95 14.44 -10.08
N TYR A 188 -46.96 15.74 -10.40
CA TYR A 188 -47.35 16.19 -11.72
C TYR A 188 -46.24 15.90 -12.72
N GLU A 189 -46.53 15.06 -13.71
CA GLU A 189 -45.67 14.86 -14.87
C GLU A 189 -46.08 15.82 -15.99
N CYS A 190 -45.09 16.55 -16.52
CA CYS A 190 -45.31 17.43 -17.67
C CYS A 190 -45.74 16.60 -18.88
N ILE A 191 -46.70 17.13 -19.63
CA ILE A 191 -47.12 16.55 -20.91
C ILE A 191 -45.92 16.51 -21.86
N THR A 192 -45.72 15.38 -22.55
CA THR A 192 -44.64 15.24 -23.53
C THR A 192 -44.91 16.09 -24.77
N ASP A 193 -43.87 16.53 -25.47
CA ASP A 193 -44.05 17.34 -26.70
C ASP A 193 -44.83 16.59 -27.78
N SER A 194 -44.66 15.27 -27.88
CA SER A 194 -45.44 14.42 -28.78
C SER A 194 -46.93 14.45 -28.44
N ASP A 195 -47.28 14.35 -27.16
CA ASP A 195 -48.67 14.41 -26.71
C ASP A 195 -49.28 15.81 -26.86
N VAL A 196 -48.48 16.86 -26.66
CA VAL A 196 -48.89 18.24 -26.95
C VAL A 196 -49.21 18.38 -28.43
N ASN A 197 -48.33 17.93 -29.33
CA ASN A 197 -48.52 18.04 -30.76
C ASN A 197 -49.80 17.30 -31.20
N ARG A 198 -50.00 16.07 -30.73
CA ARG A 198 -51.23 15.31 -30.99
C ARG A 198 -52.47 16.02 -30.46
N GLY A 199 -52.40 16.55 -29.23
CA GLY A 199 -53.48 17.32 -28.62
C GLY A 199 -53.84 18.58 -29.42
N CYS A 200 -52.84 19.30 -29.92
CA CYS A 200 -53.03 20.51 -30.72
C CYS A 200 -53.69 20.20 -32.06
N TRP A 201 -53.28 19.12 -32.72
CA TRP A 201 -53.91 18.69 -33.96
C TRP A 201 -55.38 18.30 -33.75
N ASN A 202 -55.67 17.55 -32.68
CA ASN A 202 -57.04 17.20 -32.32
C ASN A 202 -57.90 18.44 -32.01
N ALA A 203 -57.33 19.44 -31.32
CA ALA A 203 -58.00 20.71 -31.06
C ALA A 203 -58.30 21.48 -32.36
N TYR A 204 -57.36 21.51 -33.31
CA TYR A 204 -57.56 22.09 -34.63
C TYR A 204 -58.69 21.39 -35.41
N LEU A 205 -58.70 20.05 -35.43
CA LEU A 205 -59.75 19.28 -36.10
C LEU A 205 -61.13 19.54 -35.47
N ALA A 206 -61.21 19.58 -34.14
CA ALA A 206 -62.44 19.90 -33.42
C ALA A 206 -62.94 21.32 -33.74
N GLU A 207 -62.04 22.30 -33.86
CA GLU A 207 -62.39 23.66 -34.23
C GLU A 207 -62.86 23.78 -35.68
N CYS A 208 -62.23 23.06 -36.61
CA CYS A 208 -62.70 22.98 -37.99
C CYS A 208 -64.11 22.40 -38.07
N TRP A 209 -64.37 21.32 -37.33
CA TRP A 209 -65.70 20.73 -37.24
C TRP A 209 -66.72 21.70 -36.64
N ARG A 210 -66.40 22.35 -35.53
CA ARG A 210 -67.25 23.36 -34.87
C ARG A 210 -67.61 24.52 -35.79
N LEU A 211 -66.68 24.94 -36.65
CA LEU A 211 -66.86 26.03 -37.61
C LEU A 211 -67.39 25.58 -38.97
N ASN A 212 -67.71 24.29 -39.14
CA ASN A 212 -68.13 23.68 -40.40
C ASN A 212 -67.14 23.95 -41.57
N LYS A 213 -65.83 23.88 -41.27
CA LYS A 213 -64.74 24.02 -42.24
C LYS A 213 -64.11 22.66 -42.53
N ILE A 214 -63.65 22.49 -43.78
CA ILE A 214 -62.86 21.31 -44.17
C ILE A 214 -61.44 21.48 -43.60
N ALA A 215 -60.98 20.50 -42.83
CA ALA A 215 -59.63 20.51 -42.28
C ALA A 215 -58.58 20.33 -43.38
N VAL A 216 -57.46 21.06 -43.25
CA VAL A 216 -56.30 20.89 -44.12
C VAL A 216 -55.64 19.53 -43.82
N PRO A 217 -55.08 18.83 -44.83
CA PRO A 217 -54.32 17.60 -44.60
C PRO A 217 -53.16 17.81 -43.62
N LEU A 218 -52.90 16.80 -42.79
CA LEU A 218 -51.78 16.83 -41.84
C LEU A 218 -50.45 16.95 -42.59
N SER A 219 -49.71 17.99 -42.25
CA SER A 219 -48.36 18.28 -42.73
C SER A 219 -47.57 18.96 -41.61
N GLU A 220 -46.24 18.99 -41.71
CA GLU A 220 -45.39 19.64 -40.71
C GLU A 220 -45.76 21.12 -40.49
N GLN A 221 -45.99 21.87 -41.57
CA GLN A 221 -46.40 23.26 -41.49
C GLN A 221 -47.76 23.43 -40.81
N ALA A 222 -48.75 22.59 -41.15
CA ALA A 222 -50.07 22.64 -40.52
C ALA A 222 -50.01 22.25 -39.04
N GLN A 223 -49.15 21.28 -38.68
CA GLN A 223 -48.92 20.86 -37.31
C GLN A 223 -48.28 21.98 -36.47
N ASN A 224 -47.29 22.69 -37.00
CA ASN A 224 -46.66 23.81 -36.30
C ASN A 224 -47.65 24.95 -36.04
N LEU A 225 -48.47 25.30 -37.04
CA LEU A 225 -49.54 26.30 -36.86
C LEU A 225 -50.58 25.86 -35.82
N ALA A 226 -50.91 24.57 -35.76
CA ALA A 226 -51.80 24.04 -34.73
C ALA A 226 -51.17 24.13 -33.33
N VAL A 227 -49.87 23.86 -33.20
CA VAL A 227 -49.15 23.98 -31.91
C VAL A 227 -49.07 25.43 -31.44
N GLU A 228 -48.79 26.37 -32.33
CA GLU A 228 -48.80 27.80 -32.02
C GLU A 228 -50.19 28.27 -31.56
N ALA A 229 -51.25 27.83 -32.24
CA ALA A 229 -52.61 28.25 -31.94
C ALA A 229 -53.21 27.59 -30.68
N PHE A 230 -52.93 26.30 -30.43
CA PHE A 230 -53.62 25.51 -29.40
C PHE A 230 -52.72 25.01 -28.26
N GLY A 231 -51.40 25.16 -28.36
CA GLY A 231 -50.43 24.60 -27.41
C GLY A 231 -50.67 24.99 -25.95
N ASP A 232 -50.91 26.27 -25.71
CA ASP A 232 -51.22 26.78 -24.38
C ASP A 232 -52.49 26.17 -23.80
N GLY A 233 -53.53 26.01 -24.63
CA GLY A 233 -54.80 25.41 -24.23
C GLY A 233 -54.64 23.95 -23.85
N VAL A 234 -53.87 23.19 -24.64
CA VAL A 234 -53.58 21.77 -24.39
C VAL A 234 -52.81 21.58 -23.09
N ARG A 235 -51.74 22.37 -22.85
CA ARG A 235 -50.96 22.30 -21.60
C ARG A 235 -51.79 22.67 -20.37
N LYS A 236 -52.59 23.75 -20.44
CA LYS A 236 -53.51 24.14 -19.35
C LYS A 236 -54.54 23.06 -19.07
N ARG A 237 -55.15 22.50 -20.12
CA ARG A 237 -56.14 21.41 -19.97
C ARG A 237 -55.53 20.17 -19.35
N HIS A 238 -54.29 19.81 -19.70
CA HIS A 238 -53.59 18.69 -19.10
C HIS A 238 -53.40 18.85 -17.59
N ILE A 239 -52.97 20.03 -17.12
CA ILE A 239 -52.86 20.32 -15.68
C ILE A 239 -54.24 20.20 -15.00
N LEU A 240 -55.27 20.79 -15.60
CA LEU A 240 -56.63 20.71 -15.04
C LEU A 240 -57.11 19.26 -14.95
N ASN A 241 -56.92 18.47 -15.99
CA ASN A 241 -57.28 17.05 -16.00
C ASN A 241 -56.53 16.27 -14.92
N PHE A 242 -55.23 16.54 -14.71
CA PHE A 242 -54.46 15.93 -13.62
C PHE A 242 -55.04 16.29 -12.24
N LEU A 243 -55.45 17.54 -12.04
CA LEU A 243 -56.06 17.97 -10.78
C LEU A 243 -57.44 17.36 -10.51
N GLU A 244 -58.17 16.91 -11.55
CA GLU A 244 -59.42 16.15 -11.40
C GLU A 244 -59.20 14.72 -10.87
N ILE A 245 -57.98 14.20 -10.95
CA ILE A 245 -57.68 12.84 -10.49
C ILE A 245 -57.56 12.83 -8.97
N GLY A 246 -58.34 11.97 -8.32
CA GLY A 246 -58.31 11.79 -6.86
C GLY A 246 -58.72 13.05 -6.11
N ASN A 247 -57.93 13.46 -5.13
CA ASN A 247 -58.18 14.63 -4.28
C ASN A 247 -57.25 15.82 -4.59
N GLY A 248 -56.65 15.89 -5.78
CA GLY A 248 -55.65 16.89 -6.15
C GLY A 248 -56.10 18.34 -5.93
N LYS A 249 -57.31 18.70 -6.35
CA LYS A 249 -57.90 20.03 -6.08
C LYS A 249 -58.05 20.35 -4.59
N GLN A 250 -58.52 19.39 -3.78
CA GLN A 250 -58.71 19.58 -2.34
C GLN A 250 -57.38 19.79 -1.63
N GLN A 251 -56.37 18.98 -1.95
CA GLN A 251 -55.04 19.08 -1.36
C GLN A 251 -54.33 20.39 -1.75
N LEU A 252 -54.49 20.84 -3.00
CA LEU A 252 -53.99 22.14 -3.43
C LEU A 252 -54.66 23.29 -2.67
N GLY A 253 -55.97 23.18 -2.38
CA GLY A 253 -56.69 24.12 -1.51
C GLY A 253 -56.08 24.20 -0.11
N MET A 254 -55.90 23.04 0.55
CA MET A 254 -55.28 22.96 1.89
C MET A 254 -53.85 23.53 1.92
N TYR A 255 -53.06 23.28 0.88
CA TYR A 255 -51.73 23.88 0.73
C TYR A 255 -51.80 25.40 0.69
N ILE A 256 -52.72 25.97 -0.09
CA ILE A 256 -52.86 27.42 -0.23
C ILE A 256 -53.32 28.05 1.10
N ASP A 257 -54.26 27.43 1.82
CA ASP A 257 -54.71 27.91 3.14
C ASP A 257 -53.54 27.96 4.15
N ASN A 258 -52.76 26.87 4.24
CA ASN A 258 -51.56 26.82 5.07
C ASN A 258 -50.52 27.87 4.65
N LYS A 259 -50.34 28.08 3.35
CA LYS A 259 -49.41 29.08 2.82
C LYS A 259 -49.85 30.50 3.17
N VAL A 260 -51.15 30.79 3.08
CA VAL A 260 -51.73 32.08 3.47
C VAL A 260 -51.49 32.35 4.96
N ALA A 261 -51.77 31.37 5.83
CA ALA A 261 -51.50 31.49 7.27
C ALA A 261 -50.02 31.84 7.54
N SER A 262 -49.09 31.10 6.91
CA SER A 262 -47.65 31.35 7.06
C SER A 262 -47.19 32.73 6.58
N LEU A 263 -47.82 33.28 5.53
CA LEU A 263 -47.50 34.61 5.00
C LEU A 263 -48.02 35.73 5.91
N ILE A 264 -49.17 35.52 6.54
CA ILE A 264 -49.75 36.46 7.52
C ILE A 264 -48.86 36.50 8.76
N GLU A 265 -48.46 35.35 9.28
CA GLU A 265 -47.53 35.24 10.42
C GLU A 265 -46.17 35.89 10.14
N ALA A 266 -45.68 35.77 8.90
CA ALA A 266 -44.44 36.40 8.45
C ALA A 266 -44.54 37.92 8.19
N GLY A 267 -45.73 38.53 8.34
CA GLY A 267 -45.94 39.96 8.13
C GLY A 267 -46.05 40.39 6.67
N ASP A 268 -46.37 39.48 5.74
CA ASP A 268 -46.62 39.78 4.32
C ASP A 268 -48.09 39.57 3.92
N PRO A 269 -49.00 40.47 4.35
CA PRO A 269 -50.42 40.37 4.05
C PRO A 269 -50.73 40.60 2.57
N GLN A 270 -49.84 41.27 1.83
CA GLN A 270 -50.06 41.58 0.41
C GLN A 270 -49.85 40.35 -0.46
N ALA A 271 -48.84 39.53 -0.19
CA ALA A 271 -48.68 38.24 -0.85
C ALA A 271 -49.82 37.27 -0.50
N ALA A 272 -50.27 37.26 0.76
CA ALA A 272 -51.42 36.46 1.19
C ALA A 272 -52.71 36.82 0.43
N LYS A 273 -52.95 38.13 0.19
CA LYS A 273 -54.13 38.62 -0.55
C LYS A 273 -54.23 38.05 -1.96
N ARG A 274 -53.09 37.82 -2.65
CA ARG A 274 -53.07 37.22 -3.99
C ARG A 274 -53.63 35.79 -3.96
N PHE A 275 -53.21 34.98 -3.00
CA PHE A 275 -53.67 33.61 -2.85
C PHE A 275 -55.14 33.54 -2.41
N LEU A 276 -55.54 34.42 -1.48
CA LEU A 276 -56.94 34.56 -1.07
C LEU A 276 -57.85 34.93 -2.24
N GLY A 277 -57.40 35.83 -3.12
CA GLY A 277 -58.13 36.20 -4.32
C GLY A 277 -58.36 35.02 -5.27
N LEU A 278 -57.38 34.11 -5.38
CA LEU A 278 -57.53 32.89 -6.18
C LEU A 278 -58.51 31.91 -5.57
N LEU A 279 -58.45 31.67 -4.24
CA LEU A 279 -59.35 30.74 -3.53
C LEU A 279 -60.84 31.08 -3.71
N VAL A 280 -61.19 32.36 -3.81
CA VAL A 280 -62.57 32.81 -4.09
C VAL A 280 -63.12 32.20 -5.38
N PHE A 281 -62.28 32.04 -6.42
CA PHE A 281 -62.70 31.48 -7.70
C PHE A 281 -62.72 29.96 -7.73
N VAL A 282 -62.03 29.27 -6.82
CA VAL A 282 -61.94 27.80 -6.79
C VAL A 282 -62.99 27.15 -5.88
N GLY A 283 -63.84 27.93 -5.22
CA GLY A 283 -64.99 27.44 -4.46
C GLY A 283 -64.65 26.67 -3.18
N VAL A 284 -63.41 26.77 -2.70
CA VAL A 284 -62.99 26.17 -1.41
C VAL A 284 -63.60 27.02 -0.29
N GLN A 285 -64.59 26.48 0.43
CA GLN A 285 -65.10 27.12 1.64
C GLN A 285 -64.02 27.08 2.72
N ARG A 286 -63.72 28.24 3.30
CA ARG A 286 -62.78 28.36 4.41
C ARG A 286 -63.22 27.44 5.53
N THR A 287 -62.39 26.49 5.92
CA THR A 287 -62.49 25.90 7.25
C THR A 287 -62.10 26.98 8.24
N ALA A 288 -63.06 27.36 9.08
CA ALA A 288 -62.89 28.30 10.19
C ALA A 288 -61.85 27.78 11.20
#